data_AF-A0A142Y789-F1
#
_entry.id   AF-A0A142Y789-F1
#
_cell.length_a   1.000
_cell.length_b   1.000
_cell.length_c   1.000
_cell.angle_alpha   90.00
_cell.angle_beta   90.00
_cell.angle_gamma   90.00
#
_symmetry.space_group_name_H-M   'P 1'
#
loop_
_entity.id
_entity.type
_entity.pdbx_description
1 polymer ?
#
loop_
_entity_poly.entity_id
_entity_poly.type
_entity_poly.pdbx_seq_one_letter_code
_entity_poly.pdbx_strand_id
1 'polypeptide(L)'
;MFQRVSFPTLLVTWLTAITLCMLAVIAGGVQAQDLGSRLPKNTHPLLRDTMPPGEVGAIQLARKPELRGVWQAIEIKGPAGMRVSMADAGQFSDDLAQARLAVMVGYPYRMRLSGLPFEEETALYPTLEIIDRIHPPAEREHRFPIPIELDEDDLDDAMRGEMIMKVIYLEDNQIADPVDTAGNPQRVLDLRPSQDALQTADRMGRPVAILRIGSRVPNVSEGQDWDAFLFGCPAWVTLKPIPDKQMLIDQGKWPATANSGSISDRR
;
A
#
# COMPACT_ATOMS: atom_id res chain seq x y z
N MET A 1 62.74 43.66 16.23
CA MET A 1 62.76 43.02 17.56
C MET A 1 61.94 41.73 17.47
N PHE A 2 62.55 40.65 16.98
CA PHE A 2 61.87 39.35 16.79
C PHE A 2 62.32 38.40 17.90
N GLN A 3 61.40 38.07 18.82
CA GLN A 3 61.64 37.07 19.86
C GLN A 3 61.76 35.69 19.21
N ARG A 4 62.93 35.06 19.37
CA ARG A 4 63.13 33.64 19.08
C ARG A 4 62.42 32.84 20.17
N VAL A 5 61.22 32.34 19.86
CA VAL A 5 60.56 31.32 20.68
C VAL A 5 61.32 30.02 20.47
N SER A 6 61.86 29.46 21.56
CA SER A 6 62.63 28.21 21.50
C SER A 6 61.69 27.03 21.25
N PHE A 7 62.14 26.07 20.45
CA PHE A 7 61.39 24.87 20.04
C PHE A 7 60.79 24.01 21.19
N PRO A 8 61.37 23.91 22.41
CA PRO A 8 60.80 23.05 23.45
C PRO A 8 59.57 23.63 24.14
N THR A 9 59.36 24.96 24.11
CA THR A 9 58.15 25.59 24.72
C THR A 9 56.90 25.40 23.86
N LEU A 10 57.04 25.23 22.55
CA LEU A 10 55.93 24.87 21.67
C LEU A 10 55.47 23.42 21.88
N LEU A 11 56.41 22.48 22.07
CA LEU A 11 56.04 21.07 22.21
C LEU A 11 55.30 20.79 23.53
N VAL A 12 55.68 21.49 24.61
CA VAL A 12 55.03 21.36 25.92
C VAL A 12 53.62 21.97 25.91
N THR A 13 53.42 23.12 25.24
CA THR A 13 52.08 23.74 25.16
C THR A 13 51.10 22.89 24.34
N TRP A 14 51.57 22.26 23.26
CA TRP A 14 50.76 21.35 22.47
C TRP A 14 50.39 20.07 23.22
N LEU A 15 51.32 19.48 23.98
CA LEU A 15 51.02 18.32 24.80
C LEU A 15 50.01 18.64 25.91
N THR A 16 50.13 19.79 26.58
CA THR A 16 49.15 20.21 27.61
C THR A 16 47.77 20.50 27.03
N ALA A 17 47.67 21.02 25.80
CA ALA A 17 46.39 21.27 25.15
C ALA A 17 45.67 19.95 24.79
N ILE A 18 46.42 18.94 24.35
CA ILE A 18 45.86 17.62 24.00
C ILE A 18 45.36 16.88 25.25
N THR A 19 46.09 16.91 26.37
CA THR A 19 45.63 16.31 27.62
C THR A 19 44.40 17.01 28.19
N LEU A 20 44.31 18.35 28.08
CA LEU A 20 43.12 19.09 28.50
C LEU A 20 41.89 18.72 27.66
N CYS A 21 42.05 18.55 26.35
CA CYS A 21 40.98 18.10 25.46
C CYS A 21 40.51 16.67 25.76
N MET A 22 41.41 15.73 26.05
CA MET A 22 41.01 14.36 26.41
C MET A 22 40.32 14.28 27.78
N LEU A 23 40.73 15.10 28.76
CA LEU A 23 40.04 15.17 30.05
C LEU A 23 38.63 15.77 29.95
N ALA A 24 38.40 16.71 29.03
CA ALA A 24 37.07 17.26 28.76
C ALA A 24 36.10 16.22 28.15
N VAL A 25 36.61 15.29 27.33
CA VAL A 25 35.81 14.21 26.73
C VAL A 25 35.41 13.13 27.74
N ILE A 26 36.23 12.90 28.77
CA ILE A 26 35.94 11.90 29.81
C ILE A 26 35.00 12.46 30.89
N ALA A 27 35.06 13.77 31.18
CA ALA A 27 34.17 14.42 32.15
C ALA A 27 32.82 14.85 31.55
N GLY A 28 32.78 15.14 30.25
CA GLY A 28 31.55 15.39 29.51
C GLY A 28 30.95 14.08 29.03
N GLY A 29 30.25 13.37 29.92
CA GLY A 29 29.50 12.17 29.55
C GLY A 29 28.73 12.41 28.25
N VAL A 30 29.04 11.63 27.22
CA VAL A 30 28.32 11.65 25.94
C VAL A 30 26.94 11.10 26.23
N GLN A 31 26.03 11.97 26.65
CA GLN A 31 24.60 11.70 26.57
C GLN A 31 24.29 11.66 25.08
N ALA A 32 24.26 10.45 24.54
CA ALA A 32 23.60 10.19 23.27
C ALA A 32 22.21 10.81 23.39
N GLN A 33 22.00 11.94 22.71
CA GLN A 33 20.69 12.51 22.56
C GLN A 33 19.92 11.50 21.72
N ASP A 34 19.16 10.67 22.42
CA ASP A 34 18.13 9.85 21.82
C ASP A 34 17.23 10.81 21.03
N LEU A 35 17.41 10.80 19.70
CA LEU A 35 16.60 11.59 18.78
C LEU A 35 15.18 11.02 18.65
N GLY A 36 14.79 10.11 19.55
CA GLY A 36 13.40 9.88 19.92
C GLY A 36 12.81 11.12 20.57
N SER A 37 12.56 12.15 19.76
CA SER A 37 11.70 13.27 20.12
C SER A 37 10.39 12.70 20.63
N ARG A 38 10.20 12.77 21.96
CA ARG A 38 8.90 12.54 22.58
C ARG A 38 7.97 13.63 22.06
N LEU A 39 7.29 13.34 20.95
CA LEU A 39 6.21 14.17 20.44
C LEU A 39 5.21 14.41 21.59
N PRO A 40 4.64 15.63 21.69
CA PRO A 40 3.65 15.93 22.72
C PRO A 40 2.52 14.91 22.68
N LYS A 41 2.12 14.44 23.88
CA LYS A 41 1.13 13.38 24.13
C LYS A 41 -0.25 13.64 23.51
N ASN A 42 -0.50 14.85 23.01
CA ASN A 42 -1.72 15.28 22.31
C ASN A 42 -1.43 15.58 20.82
N THR A 43 -0.82 14.65 20.11
CA THR A 43 -0.75 14.75 18.64
C THR A 43 -2.01 14.10 18.09
N HIS A 44 -2.94 14.89 17.58
CA HIS A 44 -4.07 14.34 16.84
C HIS A 44 -3.54 13.58 15.62
N PRO A 45 -3.93 12.31 15.41
CA PRO A 45 -3.56 11.55 14.23
C PRO A 45 -3.94 12.35 12.98
N LEU A 46 -2.97 12.52 12.08
CA LEU A 46 -3.14 13.29 10.86
C LEU A 46 -4.14 12.62 9.94
N LEU A 47 -3.99 11.31 9.75
CA LEU A 47 -4.87 10.50 8.91
C LEU A 47 -5.84 9.73 9.81
N ARG A 48 -7.11 9.66 9.38
CA ARG A 48 -8.18 8.96 10.10
C ARG A 48 -9.06 8.21 9.12
N ASP A 49 -9.67 7.14 9.59
CA ASP A 49 -10.60 6.34 8.79
C ASP A 49 -11.90 7.06 8.43
N THR A 50 -12.33 8.01 9.26
CA THR A 50 -13.51 8.86 9.03
C THR A 50 -13.32 9.90 7.92
N MET A 51 -12.14 10.03 7.32
CA MET A 51 -11.89 10.96 6.22
C MET A 51 -12.68 10.52 4.97
N PRO A 52 -13.27 11.47 4.22
CA PRO A 52 -13.96 11.17 2.97
C PRO A 52 -12.98 10.64 1.91
N PRO A 53 -13.48 9.88 0.92
CA PRO A 53 -12.64 9.41 -0.16
C PRO A 53 -11.93 10.55 -0.92
N GLY A 54 -10.65 10.36 -1.20
CA GLY A 54 -9.76 11.31 -1.86
C GLY A 54 -8.95 12.17 -0.91
N GLU A 55 -9.41 12.40 0.33
CA GLU A 55 -8.71 13.29 1.27
C GLU A 55 -7.40 12.66 1.78
N VAL A 56 -7.42 11.37 2.14
CA VAL A 56 -6.22 10.66 2.59
C VAL A 56 -5.17 10.65 1.47
N GLY A 57 -5.58 10.33 0.24
CA GLY A 57 -4.72 10.36 -0.94
C GLY A 57 -4.11 11.74 -1.20
N ALA A 58 -4.92 12.80 -1.14
CA ALA A 58 -4.46 14.18 -1.33
C ALA A 58 -3.42 14.61 -0.27
N ILE A 59 -3.66 14.29 1.01
CA ILE A 59 -2.70 14.55 2.09
C ILE A 59 -1.40 13.79 1.86
N GLN A 60 -1.47 12.53 1.41
CA GLN A 60 -0.27 11.74 1.11
C GLN A 60 0.52 12.32 -0.07
N LEU A 61 -0.13 12.74 -1.15
CA LEU A 61 0.53 13.40 -2.29
C LEU A 61 1.13 14.78 -1.95
N ALA A 62 0.60 15.46 -0.92
CA ALA A 62 1.18 16.69 -0.39
C ALA A 62 2.43 16.41 0.45
N ARG A 63 2.41 15.34 1.26
CA ARG A 63 3.52 14.96 2.16
C ARG A 63 4.65 14.20 1.47
N LYS A 64 4.31 13.43 0.44
CA LYS A 64 5.20 12.55 -0.31
C LYS A 64 5.11 12.88 -1.80
N PRO A 65 5.75 13.97 -2.26
CA PRO A 65 5.71 14.38 -3.67
C PRO A 65 6.18 13.29 -4.64
N GLU A 66 7.01 12.34 -4.18
CA GLU A 66 7.49 11.18 -4.92
C GLU A 66 6.40 10.17 -5.30
N LEU A 67 5.21 10.25 -4.70
CA LEU A 67 4.05 9.43 -5.07
C LEU A 67 3.29 9.97 -6.28
N ARG A 68 3.53 11.22 -6.69
CA ARG A 68 2.82 11.84 -7.81
C ARG A 68 3.16 11.14 -9.12
N GLY A 69 2.13 10.71 -9.85
CA GLY A 69 2.27 9.99 -11.11
C GLY A 69 2.78 8.55 -10.96
N VAL A 70 2.88 8.03 -9.73
CA VAL A 70 3.24 6.64 -9.50
C VAL A 70 2.04 5.75 -9.81
N TRP A 71 2.29 4.72 -10.63
CA TRP A 71 1.36 3.64 -10.89
C TRP A 71 1.64 2.47 -9.95
N GLN A 72 0.59 1.92 -9.35
CA GLN A 72 0.64 0.79 -8.44
C GLN A 72 -0.20 -0.35 -9.00
N ALA A 73 0.41 -1.52 -9.14
CA ALA A 73 -0.28 -2.76 -9.49
C ALA A 73 -1.19 -3.19 -8.33
N ILE A 74 -2.42 -3.59 -8.65
CA ILE A 74 -3.42 -4.12 -7.73
C ILE A 74 -4.08 -5.36 -8.33
N GLU A 75 -4.62 -6.20 -7.46
CA GLU A 75 -5.41 -7.37 -7.84
C GLU A 75 -6.64 -7.45 -6.93
N ILE A 76 -7.82 -7.35 -7.51
CA ILE A 76 -9.08 -7.46 -6.78
C ILE A 76 -9.53 -8.92 -6.84
N LYS A 77 -9.85 -9.48 -5.68
CA LYS A 77 -10.30 -10.87 -5.52
C LYS A 77 -11.62 -10.89 -4.77
N GLY A 78 -12.45 -11.88 -5.08
CA GLY A 78 -13.64 -12.17 -4.30
C GLY A 78 -14.27 -13.50 -4.71
N PRO A 79 -15.50 -13.78 -4.26
CA PRO A 79 -16.12 -15.08 -4.44
C PRO A 79 -16.36 -15.41 -5.92
N ALA A 80 -16.55 -16.71 -6.18
CA ALA A 80 -16.81 -17.20 -7.54
C ALA A 80 -18.05 -16.51 -8.13
N GLY A 81 -17.95 -16.08 -9.39
CA GLY A 81 -19.03 -15.36 -10.08
C GLY A 81 -18.98 -13.84 -9.92
N MET A 82 -18.23 -13.31 -8.94
CA MET A 82 -18.05 -11.87 -8.77
C MET A 82 -17.37 -11.25 -10.00
N ARG A 83 -18.02 -10.25 -10.59
CA ARG A 83 -17.52 -9.46 -11.72
C ARG A 83 -17.19 -8.06 -11.26
N VAL A 84 -16.06 -7.54 -11.72
CA VAL A 84 -15.54 -6.21 -11.36
C VAL A 84 -15.53 -5.34 -12.61
N SER A 85 -16.13 -4.15 -12.51
CA SER A 85 -16.01 -3.09 -13.52
C SER A 85 -15.44 -1.82 -12.86
N MET A 86 -14.66 -1.03 -13.59
CA MET A 86 -14.10 0.23 -13.09
C MET A 86 -14.85 1.41 -13.70
N ALA A 87 -14.95 2.53 -12.97
CA ALA A 87 -15.40 3.78 -13.55
C ALA A 87 -14.38 4.26 -14.60
N ASP A 88 -14.86 4.56 -15.80
CA ASP A 88 -14.07 5.06 -16.92
C ASP A 88 -14.93 5.96 -17.81
N ALA A 89 -14.37 7.11 -18.19
CA ALA A 89 -15.02 8.08 -19.08
C ALA A 89 -16.51 8.38 -18.76
N GLY A 90 -16.87 8.52 -17.48
CA GLY A 90 -18.23 8.85 -17.04
C GLY A 90 -19.22 7.69 -16.98
N GLN A 91 -18.75 6.45 -17.19
CA GLN A 91 -19.54 5.23 -17.10
C GLN A 91 -18.75 4.12 -16.40
N PHE A 92 -19.32 2.91 -16.30
CA PHE A 92 -18.55 1.72 -15.90
C PHE A 92 -18.05 0.98 -17.15
N SER A 93 -16.84 0.46 -17.07
CA SER A 93 -16.26 -0.41 -18.11
C SER A 93 -17.05 -1.71 -18.27
N ASP A 94 -16.70 -2.48 -19.31
CA ASP A 94 -17.02 -3.90 -19.33
C ASP A 94 -16.38 -4.63 -18.14
N ASP A 95 -16.90 -5.82 -17.85
CA ASP A 95 -16.39 -6.65 -16.77
C ASP A 95 -14.95 -7.10 -17.06
N LEU A 96 -14.09 -6.92 -16.07
CA LEU A 96 -12.69 -7.29 -16.16
C LEU A 96 -12.53 -8.80 -16.09
N ALA A 97 -11.99 -9.41 -17.15
CA ALA A 97 -11.73 -10.85 -17.19
C ALA A 97 -10.76 -11.32 -16.09
N GLN A 98 -9.79 -10.47 -15.74
CA GLN A 98 -8.94 -10.62 -14.56
C GLN A 98 -8.85 -9.23 -13.93
N ALA A 99 -9.29 -9.07 -12.69
CA ALA A 99 -9.31 -7.77 -12.00
C ALA A 99 -7.91 -7.35 -11.51
N ARG A 100 -6.91 -7.46 -12.40
CA ARG A 100 -5.53 -7.04 -12.22
C ARG A 100 -5.28 -5.76 -12.99
N LEU A 101 -4.97 -4.70 -12.27
CA LEU A 101 -4.95 -3.34 -12.79
C LEU A 101 -3.69 -2.63 -12.31
N ALA A 102 -3.29 -1.58 -13.02
CA ALA A 102 -2.45 -0.53 -12.45
C ALA A 102 -3.29 0.74 -12.30
N VAL A 103 -3.17 1.37 -11.13
CA VAL A 103 -3.88 2.59 -10.76
C VAL A 103 -2.88 3.62 -10.24
N MET A 104 -3.20 4.90 -10.34
CA MET A 104 -2.37 5.97 -9.78
C MET A 104 -2.56 6.08 -8.27
N VAL A 105 -1.45 6.29 -7.56
CA VAL A 105 -1.47 6.53 -6.12
C VAL A 105 -2.08 7.91 -5.82
N GLY A 106 -2.93 7.97 -4.80
CA GLY A 106 -3.52 9.19 -4.26
C GLY A 106 -4.90 9.56 -4.78
N TYR A 107 -5.52 8.71 -5.61
CA TYR A 107 -6.83 8.95 -6.22
C TYR A 107 -7.89 7.93 -5.75
N PRO A 108 -9.16 8.35 -5.58
CA PRO A 108 -10.27 7.44 -5.33
C PRO A 108 -10.84 6.87 -6.63
N TYR A 109 -10.96 5.55 -6.67
CA TYR A 109 -11.48 4.79 -7.80
C TYR A 109 -12.86 4.22 -7.45
N ARG A 110 -13.88 4.59 -8.22
CA ARG A 110 -15.20 3.96 -8.13
C ARG A 110 -15.19 2.65 -8.91
N MET A 111 -15.69 1.58 -8.28
CA MET A 111 -15.86 0.27 -8.91
C MET A 111 -17.32 -0.15 -8.86
N ARG A 112 -17.68 -1.12 -9.70
CA ARG A 112 -18.95 -1.85 -9.65
C ARG A 112 -18.63 -3.33 -9.46
N LEU A 113 -19.22 -3.93 -8.44
CA LEU A 113 -19.20 -5.37 -8.19
C LEU A 113 -20.58 -5.93 -8.53
N SER A 114 -20.65 -6.98 -9.34
CA SER A 114 -21.90 -7.64 -9.75
C SER A 114 -21.74 -9.16 -9.78
N GLY A 115 -22.84 -9.90 -9.97
CA GLY A 115 -22.80 -11.37 -9.92
C GLY A 115 -22.47 -11.88 -8.52
N LEU A 116 -23.05 -11.24 -7.50
CA LEU A 116 -22.79 -11.55 -6.10
C LEU A 116 -23.59 -12.80 -5.67
N PRO A 117 -23.09 -13.60 -4.71
CA PRO A 117 -23.63 -14.94 -4.41
C PRO A 117 -25.11 -14.97 -3.95
N PHE A 118 -25.62 -13.85 -3.42
CA PHE A 118 -26.90 -13.80 -2.72
C PHE A 118 -28.00 -13.06 -3.50
N GLU A 119 -27.62 -12.13 -4.39
CA GLU A 119 -28.53 -11.44 -5.31
C GLU A 119 -27.79 -11.10 -6.61
N GLU A 120 -27.97 -11.92 -7.66
CA GLU A 120 -27.28 -11.73 -8.94
C GLU A 120 -27.62 -10.40 -9.65
N GLU A 121 -28.80 -9.83 -9.35
CA GLU A 121 -29.27 -8.57 -9.92
C GLU A 121 -28.78 -7.33 -9.15
N THR A 122 -28.21 -7.50 -7.96
CA THR A 122 -27.75 -6.40 -7.12
C THR A 122 -26.26 -6.14 -7.35
N ALA A 123 -25.89 -4.86 -7.39
CA ALA A 123 -24.52 -4.43 -7.55
C ALA A 123 -24.08 -3.55 -6.37
N LEU A 124 -22.84 -3.73 -5.94
CA LEU A 124 -22.18 -2.87 -4.96
C LEU A 124 -21.24 -1.89 -5.66
N TYR A 125 -21.11 -0.69 -5.09
CA TYR A 125 -20.33 0.39 -5.68
C TYR A 125 -19.20 0.87 -4.75
N PRO A 126 -18.20 0.01 -4.47
CA PRO A 126 -17.14 0.37 -3.54
C PRO A 126 -16.21 1.46 -4.10
N THR A 127 -15.54 2.14 -3.17
CA THR A 127 -14.47 3.08 -3.47
C THR A 127 -13.14 2.50 -3.03
N LEU A 128 -12.16 2.45 -3.93
CA LEU A 128 -10.79 2.03 -3.66
C LEU A 128 -9.84 3.23 -3.73
N GLU A 129 -9.00 3.41 -2.73
CA GLU A 129 -7.93 4.40 -2.73
C GLU A 129 -6.60 3.71 -2.48
N ILE A 130 -5.62 3.92 -3.36
CA ILE A 130 -4.24 3.54 -3.11
C ILE A 130 -3.53 4.77 -2.53
N ILE A 131 -3.10 4.69 -1.28
CA ILE A 131 -2.63 5.84 -0.49
C ILE A 131 -1.11 5.86 -0.28
N ASP A 132 -0.44 4.78 -0.67
CA ASP A 132 1.01 4.67 -0.74
C ASP A 132 1.37 3.56 -1.76
N ARG A 133 2.66 3.42 -2.07
CA ARG A 133 3.16 2.36 -2.96
C ARG A 133 3.92 1.28 -2.21
N ILE A 134 4.01 0.12 -2.85
CA ILE A 134 5.02 -0.89 -2.51
C ILE A 134 6.27 -0.71 -3.38
N HIS A 135 7.35 -1.41 -3.02
CA HIS A 135 8.64 -1.33 -3.71
C HIS A 135 9.03 -2.69 -4.30
N PRO A 136 8.31 -3.16 -5.33
CA PRO A 136 8.66 -4.39 -6.01
C PRO A 136 9.99 -4.23 -6.77
N PRO A 137 10.65 -5.35 -7.12
CA PRO A 137 11.80 -5.30 -8.02
C PRO A 137 11.42 -4.61 -9.34
N ALA A 138 12.32 -3.75 -9.83
CA ALA A 138 12.13 -3.01 -11.08
C ALA A 138 11.76 -3.96 -12.24
N GLU A 139 10.86 -3.50 -13.11
CA GLU A 139 10.34 -4.23 -14.28
C GLU A 139 9.50 -5.47 -13.93
N ARG A 140 9.28 -5.73 -12.64
CA ARG A 140 8.48 -6.85 -12.13
C ARG A 140 7.31 -6.38 -11.29
N GLU A 141 6.95 -5.11 -11.33
CA GLU A 141 5.86 -4.48 -10.59
C GLU A 141 4.54 -5.25 -10.79
N HIS A 142 4.26 -5.63 -12.04
CA HIS A 142 3.08 -6.42 -12.42
C HIS A 142 2.97 -7.79 -11.73
N ARG A 143 4.08 -8.33 -11.21
CA ARG A 143 4.11 -9.61 -10.47
C ARG A 143 3.80 -9.49 -8.99
N PHE A 144 3.78 -8.27 -8.46
CA PHE A 144 3.53 -8.00 -7.05
C PHE A 144 2.37 -7.00 -6.92
N PRO A 145 1.15 -7.35 -7.35
CA PRO A 145 0.00 -6.50 -7.09
C PRO A 145 -0.29 -6.42 -5.59
N ILE A 146 -0.81 -5.28 -5.12
CA ILE A 146 -1.46 -5.21 -3.81
C ILE A 146 -2.78 -5.99 -3.90
N PRO A 147 -2.96 -7.08 -3.12
CA PRO A 147 -4.22 -7.80 -3.11
C PRO A 147 -5.30 -6.97 -2.39
N ILE A 148 -6.46 -6.87 -3.01
CA ILE A 148 -7.69 -6.31 -2.44
C ILE A 148 -8.70 -7.44 -2.40
N GLU A 149 -8.77 -8.15 -1.28
CA GLU A 149 -9.60 -9.33 -1.11
C GLU A 149 -10.93 -8.98 -0.43
N LEU A 150 -12.03 -9.38 -1.08
CA LEU A 150 -13.40 -9.28 -0.62
C LEU A 150 -13.90 -10.70 -0.32
N ASP A 151 -14.24 -10.98 0.92
CA ASP A 151 -14.86 -12.27 1.29
C ASP A 151 -16.39 -12.21 1.16
N GLU A 152 -17.05 -13.36 1.33
CA GLU A 152 -18.51 -13.45 1.23
C GLU A 152 -19.20 -12.63 2.35
N ASP A 153 -18.61 -12.62 3.55
CA ASP A 153 -19.15 -11.89 4.71
C ASP A 153 -19.13 -10.37 4.48
N ASP A 154 -18.06 -9.82 3.90
CA ASP A 154 -17.97 -8.41 3.52
C ASP A 154 -19.10 -7.98 2.59
N LEU A 155 -19.38 -8.82 1.60
CA LEU A 155 -20.37 -8.55 0.56
C LEU A 155 -21.76 -8.68 1.15
N ASP A 156 -21.98 -9.66 2.01
CA ASP A 156 -23.22 -9.87 2.74
C ASP A 156 -23.55 -8.71 3.68
N ASP A 157 -22.59 -8.27 4.48
CA ASP A 157 -22.74 -7.11 5.37
C ASP A 157 -23.03 -5.84 4.55
N ALA A 158 -22.27 -5.63 3.47
CA ALA A 158 -22.50 -4.49 2.59
C ALA A 158 -23.88 -4.50 1.94
N MET A 159 -24.39 -5.68 1.54
CA MET A 159 -25.74 -5.84 0.97
C MET A 159 -26.83 -5.61 2.02
N ARG A 160 -26.58 -5.93 3.29
CA ARG A 160 -27.46 -5.55 4.41
C ARG A 160 -27.46 -4.05 4.72
N GLY A 161 -26.63 -3.27 4.03
CA GLY A 161 -26.50 -1.83 4.19
C GLY A 161 -25.49 -1.41 5.25
N GLU A 162 -24.64 -2.34 5.71
CA GLU A 162 -23.53 -2.01 6.60
C GLU A 162 -22.39 -1.35 5.82
N MET A 163 -21.63 -0.50 6.51
CA MET A 163 -20.46 0.14 5.94
C MET A 163 -19.23 -0.72 6.24
N ILE A 164 -18.65 -1.31 5.21
CA ILE A 164 -17.39 -2.05 5.31
C ILE A 164 -16.24 -1.12 4.96
N MET A 165 -15.24 -1.05 5.82
CA MET A 165 -13.99 -0.35 5.55
C MET A 165 -12.81 -1.28 5.82
N LYS A 166 -12.04 -1.57 4.77
CA LYS A 166 -10.76 -2.29 4.89
C LYS A 166 -9.61 -1.33 4.68
N VAL A 167 -8.61 -1.40 5.57
CA VAL A 167 -7.32 -0.73 5.37
C VAL A 167 -6.27 -1.81 5.15
N ILE A 168 -5.71 -1.82 3.95
CA ILE A 168 -4.65 -2.74 3.56
C ILE A 168 -3.31 -2.10 3.92
N TYR A 169 -2.47 -2.84 4.62
CA TYR A 169 -1.14 -2.38 5.04
C TYR A 169 -0.06 -3.37 4.66
N LEU A 170 1.15 -2.85 4.47
CA LEU A 170 2.36 -3.63 4.31
C LEU A 170 3.03 -3.78 5.68
N GLU A 171 3.19 -5.01 6.14
CA GLU A 171 3.94 -5.34 7.35
C GLU A 171 5.43 -4.97 7.20
N ASP A 172 6.09 -4.72 8.33
CA ASP A 172 7.55 -4.55 8.37
C ASP A 172 8.22 -5.93 8.29
N ASN A 173 9.07 -6.13 7.27
CA ASN A 173 9.74 -7.42 7.05
C ASN A 173 10.73 -7.80 8.16
N GLN A 174 11.18 -6.86 8.98
CA GLN A 174 12.09 -7.13 10.10
C GLN A 174 11.34 -7.67 11.32
N ILE A 175 10.04 -7.42 11.41
CA ILE A 175 9.19 -7.71 12.57
C ILE A 175 8.16 -8.81 12.24
N ALA A 176 7.73 -8.89 10.97
CA ALA A 176 6.72 -9.83 10.53
C ALA A 176 7.14 -11.28 10.73
N ASP A 177 6.23 -12.08 11.26
CA ASP A 177 6.42 -13.52 11.36
C ASP A 177 6.47 -14.13 9.95
N PRO A 178 7.51 -14.92 9.62
CA PRO A 178 7.60 -15.61 8.34
C PRO A 178 6.55 -16.73 8.29
N VAL A 179 5.37 -16.39 7.79
CA VAL A 179 4.25 -17.31 7.58
C VAL A 179 4.08 -17.55 6.09
N ASP A 180 3.94 -18.81 5.70
CA ASP A 180 3.58 -19.14 4.32
C ASP A 180 2.12 -18.77 4.07
N THR A 181 1.93 -17.65 3.36
CA THR A 181 0.62 -17.15 2.93
C THR A 181 0.29 -17.59 1.50
N ALA A 182 1.13 -18.38 0.84
CA ALA A 182 0.89 -18.80 -0.53
C ALA A 182 -0.37 -19.67 -0.63
N GLY A 183 -1.38 -19.16 -1.34
CA GLY A 183 -2.65 -19.86 -1.55
C GLY A 183 -3.63 -19.78 -0.38
N ASN A 184 -3.28 -19.08 0.70
CA ASN A 184 -4.19 -18.79 1.81
C ASN A 184 -4.85 -17.42 1.61
N PRO A 185 -6.08 -17.20 2.12
CA PRO A 185 -6.70 -15.89 2.18
C PRO A 185 -5.82 -14.86 2.88
N GLN A 186 -5.96 -13.59 2.51
CA GLN A 186 -5.31 -12.49 3.21
C GLN A 186 -5.68 -12.51 4.70
N ARG A 187 -4.68 -12.31 5.59
CA ARG A 187 -4.95 -12.20 7.02
C ARG A 187 -5.76 -10.93 7.30
N VAL A 188 -6.88 -11.09 7.98
CA VAL A 188 -7.77 -9.99 8.39
C VAL A 188 -7.71 -9.83 9.91
N LEU A 189 -7.78 -8.57 10.37
CA LEU A 189 -7.94 -8.21 11.77
C LEU A 189 -9.21 -7.37 11.90
N ASP A 190 -10.23 -7.95 12.52
CA ASP A 190 -11.48 -7.23 12.77
C ASP A 190 -11.31 -6.22 13.90
N LEU A 191 -11.84 -5.02 13.67
CA LEU A 191 -11.76 -3.92 14.60
C LEU A 191 -13.12 -3.62 15.20
N ARG A 192 -13.12 -3.15 16.45
CA ARG A 192 -14.34 -2.63 17.06
C ARG A 192 -14.72 -1.30 16.38
N PRO A 193 -16.02 -0.96 16.32
CA PRO A 193 -16.47 0.30 15.72
C PRO A 193 -15.88 1.59 16.33
N SER A 194 -15.32 1.52 17.55
CA SER A 194 -14.66 2.66 18.21
C SER A 194 -13.16 2.80 17.88
N GLN A 195 -12.58 1.86 17.14
CA GLN A 195 -11.16 1.87 16.79
C GLN A 195 -10.97 2.46 15.39
N ASP A 196 -9.95 3.31 15.24
CA ASP A 196 -9.60 3.88 13.94
C ASP A 196 -8.79 2.85 13.13
N ALA A 197 -9.35 2.42 11.99
CA ALA A 197 -8.74 1.41 11.14
C ALA A 197 -7.41 1.87 10.51
N LEU A 198 -7.33 3.14 10.13
CA LEU A 198 -6.15 3.70 9.47
C LEU A 198 -4.99 3.87 10.46
N GLN A 199 -5.28 4.34 11.67
CA GLN A 199 -4.29 4.40 12.75
C GLN A 199 -3.86 3.00 13.21
N THR A 200 -4.78 2.04 13.22
CA THR A 200 -4.43 0.66 13.60
C THR A 200 -3.49 0.05 12.57
N ALA A 201 -3.79 0.21 11.28
CA ALA A 201 -2.91 -0.19 10.19
C ALA A 201 -1.53 0.51 10.26
N ASP A 202 -1.48 1.81 10.59
CA ASP A 202 -0.21 2.57 10.75
C ASP A 202 0.64 2.08 11.93
N ARG A 203 0.02 1.54 12.98
CA ARG A 203 0.75 0.88 14.08
C ARG A 203 1.26 -0.51 13.72
N MET A 204 0.55 -1.23 12.85
CA MET A 204 0.87 -2.59 12.44
C MET A 204 1.86 -2.64 11.27
N GLY A 205 1.95 -1.58 10.48
CA GLY A 205 2.83 -1.46 9.35
C GLY A 205 2.57 -0.17 8.57
N ARG A 206 2.72 -0.21 7.25
CA ARG A 206 2.48 0.96 6.39
C ARG A 206 1.16 0.81 5.63
N PRO A 207 0.13 1.64 5.88
CA PRO A 207 -1.10 1.63 5.09
C PRO A 207 -0.80 1.95 3.63
N VAL A 208 -1.30 1.12 2.72
CA VAL A 208 -1.09 1.26 1.27
C VAL A 208 -2.40 1.40 0.49
N ALA A 209 -3.51 0.88 1.01
CA ALA A 209 -4.81 1.03 0.36
C ALA A 209 -5.96 1.11 1.37
N ILE A 210 -7.05 1.76 0.93
CA ILE A 210 -8.31 1.84 1.66
C ILE A 210 -9.42 1.40 0.71
N LEU A 211 -10.25 0.46 1.15
CA LEU A 211 -11.46 0.03 0.49
C LEU A 211 -12.66 0.43 1.34
N ARG A 212 -13.67 1.03 0.73
CA ARG A 212 -14.95 1.35 1.39
C ARG A 212 -16.12 0.82 0.59
N ILE A 213 -16.98 0.03 1.22
CA ILE A 213 -18.21 -0.54 0.68
C ILE A 213 -19.38 -0.01 1.52
N GLY A 214 -20.54 0.19 0.91
CA GLY A 214 -21.69 0.84 1.57
C GLY A 214 -21.88 2.31 1.18
N SER A 215 -21.14 2.80 0.17
CA SER A 215 -21.53 4.03 -0.53
C SER A 215 -22.89 3.80 -1.20
N ARG A 216 -23.88 4.61 -0.82
CA ARG A 216 -25.27 4.58 -1.31
C ARG A 216 -25.33 4.25 -2.80
N VAL A 217 -26.22 3.34 -3.20
CA VAL A 217 -26.63 3.21 -4.61
C VAL A 217 -27.08 4.60 -5.04
N PRO A 218 -26.42 5.21 -6.05
CA PRO A 218 -26.82 6.54 -6.49
C PRO A 218 -28.27 6.47 -7.00
N ASN A 219 -29.21 7.13 -6.32
CA ASN A 219 -30.51 7.51 -6.92
C ASN A 219 -30.29 8.71 -7.86
N VAL A 220 -29.31 8.57 -8.75
CA VAL A 220 -28.78 9.69 -9.52
C VAL A 220 -29.07 9.41 -10.98
N SER A 221 -30.21 9.90 -11.42
CA SER A 221 -30.58 9.96 -12.83
C SER A 221 -29.82 11.11 -13.47
N GLU A 222 -28.61 10.84 -13.99
CA GLU A 222 -27.76 11.69 -14.86
C GLU A 222 -27.47 13.15 -14.41
N GLY A 223 -26.19 13.55 -14.32
CA GLY A 223 -25.79 14.95 -14.08
C GLY A 223 -24.53 15.14 -13.24
N GLN A 224 -24.38 16.30 -12.59
CA GLN A 224 -23.21 16.67 -11.77
C GLN A 224 -22.98 15.70 -10.59
N ASP A 225 -24.05 15.15 -10.03
CA ASP A 225 -23.99 14.17 -8.95
C ASP A 225 -23.40 12.82 -9.41
N TRP A 226 -23.54 12.49 -10.70
CA TRP A 226 -22.99 11.27 -11.29
C TRP A 226 -21.47 11.38 -11.45
N ASP A 227 -20.97 12.50 -11.96
CA ASP A 227 -19.53 12.75 -12.09
C ASP A 227 -18.83 12.75 -10.72
N ALA A 228 -19.46 13.38 -9.72
CA ALA A 228 -18.98 13.34 -8.34
C ALA A 228 -18.96 11.92 -7.76
N PHE A 229 -19.98 11.11 -8.04
CA PHE A 229 -20.03 9.70 -7.63
C PHE A 229 -18.90 8.86 -8.23
N LEU A 230 -18.55 9.11 -9.50
CA LEU A 230 -17.46 8.44 -10.21
C LEU A 230 -16.06 9.01 -9.92
N PHE A 231 -15.98 10.07 -9.11
CA PHE A 231 -14.74 10.78 -8.78
C PHE A 231 -13.95 11.29 -10.00
N GLY A 232 -14.65 11.67 -11.07
CA GLY A 232 -14.01 12.13 -12.31
C GLY A 232 -13.22 11.06 -13.07
N CYS A 233 -13.41 9.77 -12.73
CA CYS A 233 -12.78 8.61 -13.38
C CYS A 233 -11.24 8.72 -13.52
N PRO A 234 -10.47 8.66 -12.42
CA PRO A 234 -9.02 8.71 -12.51
C PRO A 234 -8.46 7.57 -13.38
N ALA A 235 -7.32 7.82 -14.03
CA ALA A 235 -6.75 6.86 -14.97
C ALA A 235 -6.38 5.52 -14.31
N TRP A 236 -6.71 4.42 -14.98
CA TRP A 236 -6.34 3.04 -14.64
C TRP A 236 -6.04 2.27 -15.93
N VAL A 237 -5.29 1.18 -15.84
CA VAL A 237 -5.00 0.29 -16.99
C VAL A 237 -5.04 -1.17 -16.57
N THR A 238 -5.45 -2.06 -17.49
CA THR A 238 -5.38 -3.51 -17.24
C THR A 238 -3.94 -3.99 -17.30
N LEU A 239 -3.56 -4.85 -16.36
CA LEU A 239 -2.29 -5.54 -16.40
C LEU A 239 -2.41 -6.76 -17.30
N LYS A 240 -1.39 -6.99 -18.13
CA LYS A 240 -1.30 -8.24 -18.89
C LYS A 240 -1.26 -9.41 -17.89
N PRO A 241 -2.04 -10.49 -18.13
CA PRO A 241 -1.94 -11.69 -17.33
C PRO A 241 -0.49 -12.17 -17.32
N ILE A 242 -0.01 -12.64 -16.17
CA ILE A 242 1.27 -13.37 -16.14
C ILE A 242 1.01 -14.63 -16.98
N PRO A 243 1.73 -14.83 -18.09
CA PRO A 243 1.52 -16.00 -18.92
C PRO A 243 1.84 -17.24 -18.08
N ASP A 244 0.87 -18.14 -17.98
CA ASP A 244 1.11 -19.44 -17.37
C ASP A 244 2.09 -20.25 -18.24
N LYS A 245 2.56 -21.40 -17.72
CA LYS A 245 3.49 -22.25 -18.45
C LYS A 245 2.91 -22.70 -19.79
N GLN A 246 1.61 -22.98 -19.87
CA GLN A 246 0.96 -23.42 -21.09
C GLN A 246 0.91 -22.30 -22.13
N MET A 247 0.51 -21.09 -21.74
CA MET A 247 0.55 -19.90 -22.58
C MET A 247 1.96 -19.58 -23.07
N LEU A 248 2.99 -19.81 -22.25
CA LEU A 248 4.38 -19.67 -22.70
C LEU A 248 4.78 -20.74 -23.71
N ILE A 249 4.31 -21.98 -23.55
CA ILE A 249 4.49 -23.07 -24.52
C ILE A 249 3.79 -22.71 -25.83
N ASP A 250 2.54 -22.28 -25.77
CA ASP A 250 1.72 -21.88 -26.92
C ASP A 250 2.33 -20.68 -27.66
N GLN A 251 2.96 -19.76 -26.93
CA GLN A 251 3.70 -18.61 -27.49
C GLN A 251 5.10 -18.98 -28.00
N GLY A 252 5.53 -20.24 -27.90
CA GLY A 252 6.87 -20.69 -28.26
C GLY A 252 8.00 -20.11 -27.39
N LYS A 253 7.65 -19.51 -26.24
CA LYS A 253 8.57 -18.90 -25.29
C LYS A 253 9.03 -19.86 -24.19
N TRP A 254 8.44 -21.06 -24.12
CA TRP A 254 8.85 -22.13 -23.22
C TRP A 254 8.90 -23.47 -23.97
N PRO A 255 9.93 -24.30 -23.78
CA PRO A 255 10.02 -25.58 -24.47
C PRO A 255 8.88 -26.51 -24.03
N ALA A 256 8.10 -27.00 -25.01
CA ALA A 256 7.00 -27.95 -24.79
C ALA A 256 7.46 -29.24 -24.08
N THR A 257 8.75 -29.57 -24.21
CA THR A 257 9.36 -30.79 -23.68
C THR A 257 10.53 -30.47 -22.76
N ALA A 258 10.26 -29.90 -21.58
CA ALA A 258 11.13 -30.16 -20.45
C ALA A 258 10.55 -31.38 -19.73
N ASN A 259 10.96 -32.58 -20.15
CA ASN A 259 10.76 -33.77 -19.33
C ASN A 259 11.18 -33.41 -17.91
N SER A 260 10.33 -33.71 -16.94
CA SER A 260 10.71 -33.78 -15.53
C SER A 260 11.78 -34.87 -15.39
N GLY A 261 13.00 -34.55 -15.81
CA GLY A 261 14.18 -35.32 -15.51
C GLY A 261 14.31 -35.26 -14.00
N SER A 262 13.91 -36.37 -13.37
CA SER A 262 14.26 -36.68 -12.00
C SER A 262 15.71 -36.25 -11.75
N ILE A 263 15.93 -35.50 -10.68
CA ILE A 263 17.26 -35.09 -10.20
C ILE A 263 18.16 -36.30 -9.89
N SER A 264 17.64 -37.54 -9.95
CA SER A 264 18.41 -38.78 -9.79
C SER A 264 19.45 -39.08 -10.88
N ASP A 265 19.36 -38.48 -12.07
CA ASP A 265 20.19 -38.89 -13.24
C ASP A 265 21.45 -38.05 -13.49
N ARG A 266 21.88 -37.24 -12.51
CA ARG A 266 23.22 -36.62 -12.54
C ARG A 266 24.06 -37.09 -11.35
N ARG A 267 24.71 -38.25 -11.54
CA ARG A 267 25.92 -38.65 -10.82
C ARG A 267 27.02 -38.96 -11.84
#